data_AF-A0A445CC61-F1
#
_entry.id   AF-A0A445CC61-F1
#
_cell.length_a   1.000
_cell.length_b   1.000
_cell.length_c   1.000
_cell.angle_alpha   90.00
_cell.angle_beta   90.00
_cell.angle_gamma   90.00
#
_symmetry.space_group_name_H-M   'P 1'
#
loop_
_entity.id
_entity.type
_entity.pdbx_description
1 polymer ?
#
loop_
_entity_poly.entity_id
_entity_poly.type
_entity_poly.pdbx_seq_one_letter_code
_entity_poly.pdbx_strand_id
1 'polypeptide(L)'
;MLLRVLHIGKSETRGHDFILNAKFAEIDAANYDGLLLPGGRVPEYLAHDPLVVALVIKFFSSGKALASICHRQLILAAAGVAKGRKCTAFPPVKPALVASGAHWVELDTMAAIVVDGNLIAAATYEGNPKFIQHFVKALGGNGKDFTTDKLRSLVKKR
;
A
#
# COMPACT_ATOMS: atom_id res chain seq x y z
N MET A 1 -26.02 -32.03 -12.21
CA MET A 1 -25.63 -30.62 -11.94
C MET A 1 -24.15 -30.48 -12.29
N LEU A 2 -23.79 -29.81 -13.38
CA LEU A 2 -22.40 -29.71 -13.85
C LEU A 2 -21.78 -28.40 -13.33
N LEU A 3 -20.84 -28.48 -12.38
CA LEU A 3 -20.08 -27.32 -11.92
C LEU A 3 -18.91 -27.09 -12.90
N ARG A 4 -19.00 -26.08 -13.78
CA ARG A 4 -17.85 -25.65 -14.58
C ARG A 4 -17.02 -24.67 -13.78
N VAL A 5 -15.84 -25.10 -13.33
CA VAL A 5 -14.82 -24.21 -12.75
C VAL A 5 -14.14 -23.47 -13.90
N LEU A 6 -14.39 -22.17 -14.03
CA LEU A 6 -13.71 -21.31 -15.00
C LEU A 6 -12.31 -20.98 -14.48
N HIS A 7 -11.26 -21.45 -15.16
CA HIS A 7 -9.88 -21.07 -14.88
C HIS A 7 -9.62 -19.66 -15.44
N ILE A 8 -9.38 -18.69 -14.57
CA ILE A 8 -9.04 -17.32 -14.95
C ILE A 8 -7.51 -17.25 -15.11
N GLY A 9 -7.03 -17.17 -16.35
CA GLY A 9 -5.62 -17.37 -16.74
C GLY A 9 -4.65 -16.25 -16.31
N LYS A 10 -4.33 -16.16 -15.02
CA LYS A 10 -3.21 -15.35 -14.52
C LYS A 10 -2.22 -16.25 -13.77
N SER A 11 -0.96 -16.21 -14.19
CA SER A 11 0.14 -16.94 -13.55
C SER A 11 0.95 -16.02 -12.63
N GLU A 12 1.25 -16.49 -11.43
CA GLU A 12 2.23 -15.87 -10.53
C GLU A 12 3.55 -16.62 -10.64
N THR A 13 4.67 -15.89 -10.71
CA THR A 13 6.02 -16.46 -10.74
C THR A 13 6.84 -15.95 -9.56
N ARG A 14 7.86 -16.73 -9.17
CA ARG A 14 8.77 -16.33 -8.09
C ARG A 14 9.60 -15.11 -8.51
N GLY A 15 9.57 -14.07 -7.69
CA GLY A 15 10.41 -12.89 -7.83
C GLY A 15 11.77 -13.04 -7.12
N HIS A 16 12.42 -11.91 -6.87
CA HIS A 16 13.66 -11.85 -6.11
C HIS A 16 13.42 -12.11 -4.62
N ASP A 17 14.40 -12.71 -3.95
CA ASP A 17 14.43 -12.73 -2.49
C ASP A 17 14.77 -11.31 -1.98
N PHE A 18 14.02 -10.84 -0.98
CA PHE A 18 14.21 -9.52 -0.39
C PHE A 18 14.77 -9.67 1.03
N ILE A 19 15.99 -9.18 1.25
CA ILE A 19 16.67 -9.29 2.54
C ILE A 19 16.14 -8.20 3.47
N LEU A 20 15.65 -8.62 4.64
CA LEU A 20 15.19 -7.70 5.69
C LEU A 20 16.38 -7.02 6.36
N ASN A 21 16.23 -5.74 6.68
CA ASN A 21 17.27 -4.91 7.31
C ASN A 21 16.90 -4.45 8.74
N ALA A 22 15.75 -4.87 9.25
CA ALA A 22 15.27 -4.57 10.59
C ALA A 22 14.46 -5.75 11.14
N LYS A 23 14.47 -5.91 12.46
CA LYS A 23 13.65 -6.92 13.15
C LYS A 23 12.34 -6.29 13.57
N PHE A 24 11.24 -6.97 13.26
CA PHE A 24 9.90 -6.47 13.55
C PHE A 24 9.66 -6.19 15.05
N ALA A 25 10.21 -7.04 15.94
CA ALA A 25 10.07 -6.88 17.39
C ALA A 25 10.79 -5.65 17.97
N GLU A 26 11.73 -5.06 17.22
CA GLU A 26 12.52 -3.89 17.64
C GLU A 26 11.97 -2.57 17.04
N ILE A 27 10.85 -2.63 16.30
CA ILE A 27 10.24 -1.48 15.65
C ILE A 27 9.45 -0.64 16.66
N ASP A 28 9.87 0.61 16.86
CA ASP A 28 9.03 1.64 17.44
C ASP A 28 8.58 2.62 16.36
N ALA A 29 7.26 2.71 16.12
CA ALA A 29 6.67 3.66 15.18
C ALA A 29 7.04 5.12 15.46
N ALA A 30 7.47 5.48 16.69
CA ALA A 30 7.96 6.82 16.99
C ALA A 30 9.20 7.19 16.15
N ASN A 31 10.06 6.22 15.85
CA ASN A 31 11.34 6.41 15.15
C ASN A 31 11.24 6.50 13.62
N TYR A 32 10.03 6.42 13.07
CA TYR A 32 9.78 6.45 11.62
C TYR A 32 8.82 7.58 11.26
N ASP A 33 9.08 8.31 10.19
CA ASP A 33 8.22 9.42 9.75
C ASP A 33 6.97 8.96 8.97
N GLY A 34 6.97 7.72 8.48
CA GLY A 34 5.84 7.12 7.78
C GLY A 34 5.97 5.62 7.59
N LEU A 35 4.91 5.01 7.08
CA LEU A 35 4.80 3.57 6.84
C LEU A 35 4.39 3.30 5.39
N LEU A 36 5.16 2.45 4.70
CA LEU A 36 4.83 1.96 3.35
C LEU A 36 4.51 0.47 3.39
N LEU A 37 3.39 0.13 2.77
CA LEU A 37 2.72 -1.15 2.82
C LEU A 37 2.66 -1.74 1.40
N PRO A 38 3.68 -2.52 0.96
CA PRO A 38 3.79 -3.02 -0.41
C PRO A 38 2.75 -4.11 -0.71
N GLY A 39 2.39 -4.31 -1.97
CA GLY A 39 1.38 -5.30 -2.39
C GLY A 39 1.81 -6.77 -2.25
N GLY A 40 1.28 -7.61 -3.15
CA GLY A 40 1.54 -9.06 -3.19
C GLY A 40 0.55 -9.87 -2.35
N ARG A 41 0.87 -11.15 -2.09
CA ARG A 41 0.00 -12.12 -1.40
C ARG A 41 0.11 -12.13 0.12
N VAL A 42 1.15 -11.50 0.66
CA VAL A 42 1.41 -11.43 2.09
C VAL A 42 0.32 -10.70 2.92
N PRO A 43 -0.50 -9.76 2.41
CA PRO A 43 -1.53 -9.09 3.20
C PRO A 43 -2.54 -10.05 3.85
N GLU A 44 -2.88 -11.16 3.20
CA GLU A 44 -3.84 -12.13 3.72
C GLU A 44 -3.40 -12.69 5.08
N TYR A 45 -2.11 -12.96 5.26
CA TYR A 45 -1.57 -13.44 6.54
C TYR A 45 -1.38 -12.30 7.55
N LEU A 46 -0.82 -11.17 7.10
CA LEU A 46 -0.48 -10.06 8.00
C LEU A 46 -1.70 -9.28 8.49
N ALA A 47 -2.83 -9.33 7.79
CA ALA A 47 -4.09 -8.73 8.25
C ALA A 47 -4.64 -9.41 9.51
N HIS A 48 -4.20 -10.65 9.80
CA HIS A 48 -4.58 -11.40 11.00
C HIS A 48 -3.53 -11.37 12.10
N ASP A 49 -2.36 -10.78 11.85
CA ASP A 49 -1.33 -10.63 12.87
C ASP A 49 -1.65 -9.42 13.77
N PRO A 50 -1.95 -9.62 15.06
CA PRO A 50 -2.35 -8.54 15.96
C PRO A 50 -1.24 -7.49 16.13
N LEU A 51 0.04 -7.87 16.03
CA LEU A 51 1.14 -6.93 16.15
C LEU A 51 1.24 -6.03 14.91
N VAL A 52 0.99 -6.58 13.72
CA VAL A 52 0.94 -5.78 12.48
C VAL A 52 -0.24 -4.84 12.48
N VAL A 53 -1.42 -5.32 12.88
CA VAL A 53 -2.62 -4.48 12.98
C VAL A 53 -2.40 -3.34 13.99
N ALA A 54 -1.85 -3.63 15.16
CA ALA A 54 -1.53 -2.61 16.16
C ALA A 54 -0.51 -1.58 15.64
N LEU A 55 0.51 -2.02 14.89
CA LEU A 55 1.49 -1.13 14.28
C LEU A 55 0.83 -0.17 13.28
N VAL A 56 -0.04 -0.69 12.39
CA VAL A 56 -0.78 0.13 11.42
C VAL A 56 -1.68 1.15 12.11
N ILE A 57 -2.38 0.76 13.17
CA ILE A 57 -3.20 1.68 13.98
C ILE A 57 -2.31 2.79 14.58
N LYS A 58 -1.17 2.44 15.18
CA LYS A 58 -0.24 3.41 15.78
C LYS A 58 0.30 4.43 14.76
N PHE A 59 0.68 3.97 13.56
CA PHE A 59 1.10 4.88 12.48
C PHE A 59 -0.04 5.78 12.00
N PHE A 60 -1.24 5.23 11.83
CA PHE A 60 -2.36 6.00 11.34
C PHE A 60 -2.84 7.06 12.36
N SER A 61 -2.98 6.68 13.63
CA SER A 61 -3.44 7.57 14.71
C SER A 61 -2.43 8.65 15.07
N SER A 62 -1.14 8.46 14.78
CA SER A 62 -0.12 9.51 14.94
C SER A 62 -0.11 10.56 13.83
N GLY A 63 -1.02 10.45 12.84
CA GLY A 63 -1.10 11.38 11.72
C GLY A 63 0.05 11.26 10.71
N LYS A 64 0.95 10.28 10.89
CA LYS A 64 2.07 10.02 10.00
C LYS A 64 1.61 9.52 8.64
N ALA A 65 2.45 9.72 7.62
CA ALA A 65 2.16 9.27 6.27
C ALA A 65 2.03 7.74 6.22
N LEU A 66 0.90 7.25 5.70
CA LEU A 66 0.62 5.83 5.52
C LEU A 66 0.36 5.56 4.03
N ALA A 67 1.27 4.88 3.36
CA ALA A 67 1.17 4.56 1.94
C ALA A 67 0.92 3.07 1.75
N SER A 68 -0.17 2.69 1.10
CA SER A 68 -0.57 1.29 0.89
C SER A 68 -0.92 1.03 -0.58
N ILE A 69 -0.53 -0.13 -1.10
CA ILE A 69 -0.68 -0.44 -2.53
C ILE A 69 -1.21 -1.87 -2.76
N CYS A 70 -2.02 -2.01 -3.81
CA CYS A 70 -2.52 -3.27 -4.32
C CYS A 70 -3.41 -4.03 -3.33
N HIS A 71 -2.92 -5.08 -2.69
CA HIS A 71 -3.70 -5.89 -1.76
C HIS A 71 -3.52 -5.47 -0.30
N ARG A 72 -2.56 -4.60 0.02
CA ARG A 72 -2.21 -4.29 1.41
C ARG A 72 -3.26 -3.42 2.12
N GLN A 73 -4.21 -2.88 1.38
CA GLN A 73 -5.43 -2.26 1.88
C GLN A 73 -6.31 -3.22 2.69
N LEU A 74 -6.16 -4.54 2.55
CA LEU A 74 -6.79 -5.52 3.44
C LEU A 74 -6.37 -5.33 4.91
N ILE A 75 -5.10 -4.95 5.16
CA ILE A 75 -4.64 -4.64 6.52
C ILE A 75 -5.29 -3.36 7.03
N LEU A 76 -5.50 -2.37 6.15
CA LEU A 76 -6.19 -1.14 6.52
C LEU A 76 -7.65 -1.38 6.92
N ALA A 77 -8.31 -2.29 6.20
CA ALA A 77 -9.66 -2.74 6.52
C ALA A 77 -9.68 -3.48 7.87
N ALA A 78 -8.77 -4.44 8.09
CA ALA A 78 -8.66 -5.19 9.34
C ALA A 78 -8.34 -4.29 10.55
N ALA A 79 -7.49 -3.27 10.35
CA ALA A 79 -7.15 -2.28 11.36
C ALA A 79 -8.26 -1.24 11.61
N GLY A 80 -9.34 -1.24 10.83
CA GLY A 80 -10.43 -0.26 10.92
C GLY A 80 -10.05 1.15 10.47
N VAL A 81 -8.82 1.38 10.02
CA VAL A 81 -8.31 2.70 9.62
C VAL A 81 -8.83 3.16 8.26
N ALA A 82 -9.40 2.26 7.48
CA ALA A 82 -10.05 2.59 6.21
C ALA A 82 -11.46 3.21 6.39
N LYS A 83 -12.08 3.09 7.57
CA LYS A 83 -13.45 3.53 7.83
C LYS A 83 -13.60 5.04 7.64
N GLY A 84 -14.56 5.45 6.81
CA GLY A 84 -14.83 6.85 6.47
C GLY A 84 -13.77 7.51 5.58
N ARG A 85 -12.77 6.77 5.11
CA ARG A 85 -11.69 7.29 4.27
C ARG A 85 -11.94 7.02 2.80
N LYS A 86 -11.52 7.94 1.94
CA LYS A 86 -11.46 7.69 0.50
C LYS A 86 -10.28 6.76 0.22
N CYS A 87 -10.54 5.65 -0.45
CA CYS A 87 -9.50 4.65 -0.68
C CYS A 87 -9.70 3.94 -2.02
N THR A 88 -8.59 3.51 -2.62
CA THR A 88 -8.58 2.61 -3.76
C THR A 88 -7.57 1.48 -3.53
N ALA A 89 -7.67 0.40 -4.29
CA ALA A 89 -6.84 -0.79 -4.14
C ALA A 89 -6.84 -1.61 -5.43
N PHE A 90 -6.19 -2.78 -5.41
CA PHE A 90 -6.41 -3.76 -6.47
C PHE A 90 -7.91 -4.16 -6.52
N PRO A 91 -8.56 -4.24 -7.69
CA PRO A 91 -10.03 -4.30 -7.77
C PRO A 91 -10.71 -5.38 -6.90
N PRO A 92 -10.19 -6.62 -6.81
CA PRO A 92 -10.74 -7.66 -5.93
C PRO A 92 -10.79 -7.31 -4.44
N VAL A 93 -10.04 -6.30 -3.97
CA VAL A 93 -10.03 -5.84 -2.57
C VAL A 93 -11.22 -4.94 -2.25
N LYS A 94 -11.90 -4.40 -3.27
CA LYS A 94 -13.05 -3.49 -3.13
C LYS A 94 -14.10 -3.97 -2.13
N PRO A 95 -14.60 -5.23 -2.18
CA PRO A 95 -15.65 -5.66 -1.27
C PRO A 95 -15.24 -5.56 0.21
N ALA A 96 -14.00 -5.93 0.54
CA ALA A 96 -13.49 -5.86 1.91
C ALA A 96 -13.36 -4.40 2.38
N LEU A 97 -12.90 -3.50 1.52
CA LEU A 97 -12.81 -2.08 1.86
C LEU A 97 -14.18 -1.45 2.08
N VAL A 98 -15.14 -1.70 1.19
CA VAL A 98 -16.52 -1.21 1.35
C VAL A 98 -17.14 -1.76 2.63
N ALA A 99 -16.98 -3.06 2.90
CA ALA A 99 -17.49 -3.70 4.13
C ALA A 99 -16.86 -3.11 5.41
N SER A 100 -15.60 -2.66 5.34
CA SER A 100 -14.93 -1.96 6.45
C SER A 100 -15.38 -0.49 6.63
N GLY A 101 -16.27 0.01 5.76
CA GLY A 101 -16.80 1.37 5.79
C GLY A 101 -15.94 2.39 5.04
N ALA A 102 -15.05 1.97 4.13
CA ALA A 102 -14.30 2.88 3.29
C ALA A 102 -15.16 3.47 2.16
N HIS A 103 -14.86 4.70 1.75
CA HIS A 103 -15.41 5.32 0.56
C HIS A 103 -14.57 4.90 -0.65
N TRP A 104 -15.03 3.84 -1.34
CA TRP A 104 -14.35 3.33 -2.52
C TRP A 104 -14.30 4.37 -3.64
N VAL A 105 -13.11 4.57 -4.20
CA VAL A 105 -12.89 5.38 -5.40
C VAL A 105 -12.62 4.44 -6.58
N GLU A 106 -13.45 4.54 -7.61
CA GLU A 106 -13.29 3.75 -8.84
C GLU A 106 -11.98 4.08 -9.56
N LEU A 107 -11.44 3.06 -10.23
CA LEU A 107 -10.18 3.15 -10.92
C LEU A 107 -10.40 3.62 -12.36
N ASP A 108 -9.90 4.81 -12.70
CA ASP A 108 -9.82 5.23 -14.11
C ASP A 108 -8.77 4.41 -14.87
N THR A 109 -7.68 4.04 -14.18
CA THR A 109 -6.57 3.22 -14.70
C THR A 109 -5.98 2.36 -13.59
N MET A 110 -5.18 1.35 -13.94
CA MET A 110 -4.41 0.56 -12.96
C MET A 110 -3.30 1.37 -12.27
N ALA A 111 -3.00 2.58 -12.76
CA ALA A 111 -2.08 3.53 -12.15
C ALA A 111 -2.76 4.51 -11.16
N ALA A 112 -4.05 4.35 -10.88
CA ALA A 112 -4.79 5.25 -10.02
C ALA A 112 -4.25 5.28 -8.57
N ILE A 113 -4.27 6.49 -8.01
CA ILE A 113 -3.85 6.79 -6.64
C ILE A 113 -4.90 7.70 -6.02
N VAL A 114 -5.23 7.41 -4.78
CA VAL A 114 -6.11 8.22 -3.94
C VAL A 114 -5.31 8.71 -2.75
N VAL A 115 -5.35 10.01 -2.52
CA VAL A 115 -4.80 10.62 -1.31
C VAL A 115 -5.95 11.21 -0.52
N ASP A 116 -6.05 10.82 0.73
CA ASP A 116 -7.02 11.34 1.68
C ASP A 116 -6.28 11.59 2.99
N GLY A 117 -6.12 12.84 3.41
CA GLY A 117 -5.30 13.18 4.58
C GLY A 117 -3.91 12.54 4.56
N ASN A 118 -3.59 11.76 5.59
CA ASN A 118 -2.33 11.02 5.74
C ASN A 118 -2.30 9.65 5.04
N LEU A 119 -3.39 9.21 4.40
CA LEU A 119 -3.49 7.93 3.71
C LEU A 119 -3.27 8.12 2.20
N ILE A 120 -2.32 7.36 1.64
CA ILE A 120 -2.01 7.30 0.21
C ILE A 120 -2.27 5.87 -0.25
N ALA A 121 -3.25 5.67 -1.12
CA ALA A 121 -3.69 4.36 -1.57
C ALA A 121 -3.48 4.22 -3.08
N ALA A 122 -2.80 3.17 -3.54
CA ALA A 122 -2.55 2.90 -4.95
C ALA A 122 -3.09 1.54 -5.39
N ALA A 123 -3.53 1.46 -6.65
CA ALA A 123 -4.16 0.25 -7.20
C ALA A 123 -3.15 -0.83 -7.58
N THR A 124 -2.14 -0.49 -8.38
CA THR A 124 -1.09 -1.42 -8.82
C THR A 124 0.26 -0.72 -8.93
N TYR A 125 1.32 -1.50 -9.18
CA TYR A 125 2.67 -0.99 -9.38
C TYR A 125 2.80 -0.03 -10.57
N GLU A 126 1.84 0.00 -11.51
CA GLU A 126 1.81 0.98 -12.61
C GLU A 126 1.75 2.43 -12.09
N GLY A 127 1.17 2.63 -10.91
CA GLY A 127 1.10 3.92 -10.23
C GLY A 127 2.35 4.31 -9.45
N ASN A 128 3.37 3.45 -9.36
CA ASN A 128 4.54 3.65 -8.49
C ASN A 128 5.19 5.05 -8.59
N PRO A 129 5.39 5.64 -9.79
CA PRO A 129 6.01 6.97 -9.90
C PRO A 129 5.25 8.04 -9.10
N LYS A 130 3.92 8.12 -9.29
CA LYS A 130 3.07 9.08 -8.57
C LYS A 130 2.86 8.65 -7.11
N PHE A 131 2.77 7.35 -6.83
CA PHE A 131 2.59 6.82 -5.47
C PHE A 131 3.77 7.20 -4.57
N ILE A 132 5.00 6.99 -5.05
CA ILE A 132 6.23 7.37 -4.37
C ILE A 132 6.31 8.90 -4.24
N GLN A 133 5.96 9.65 -5.30
CA GLN A 133 5.93 11.11 -5.25
C GLN A 133 4.98 11.64 -4.15
N HIS A 134 3.78 11.08 -4.03
CA HIS A 134 2.83 11.46 -2.99
C HIS A 134 3.35 11.11 -1.59
N PHE A 135 3.97 9.94 -1.43
CA PHE A 135 4.54 9.54 -0.15
C PHE A 135 5.70 10.44 0.28
N VAL A 136 6.64 10.71 -0.61
CA VAL A 136 7.73 11.66 -0.38
C VAL A 136 7.21 13.05 -0.01
N LYS A 137 6.19 13.55 -0.72
CA LYS A 137 5.57 14.84 -0.41
C LYS A 137 4.95 14.84 0.99
N ALA A 138 4.30 13.75 1.38
CA ALA A 138 3.72 13.60 2.73
C ALA A 138 4.78 13.54 3.84
N LEU A 139 6.01 13.15 3.52
CA LEU A 139 7.17 13.19 4.42
C LEU A 139 7.87 14.56 4.45
N GLY A 140 7.34 15.58 3.76
CA GLY A 140 7.95 16.92 3.69
C GLY A 140 9.02 17.10 2.60
N GLY A 141 9.19 16.12 1.71
CA GLY A 141 10.10 16.23 0.57
C GLY A 141 9.61 17.22 -0.48
N ASN A 142 10.50 18.09 -0.97
CA ASN A 142 10.18 19.05 -2.03
C ASN A 142 10.40 18.45 -3.43
N GLY A 143 9.46 18.66 -4.34
CA GLY A 143 9.47 18.07 -5.70
C GLY A 143 10.65 18.46 -6.61
N LYS A 144 11.54 19.36 -6.16
CA LYS A 144 12.80 19.70 -6.85
C LYS A 144 13.83 18.56 -6.78
N ASP A 145 13.69 17.62 -5.85
CA ASP A 145 14.64 16.50 -5.68
C ASP A 145 14.34 15.26 -6.51
N PHE A 146 13.20 15.23 -7.22
CA PHE A 146 12.69 14.04 -7.92
C PHE A 146 12.44 14.28 -9.41
N THR A 147 13.28 15.09 -10.06
CA THR A 147 13.27 15.17 -11.53
C THR A 147 13.63 13.81 -12.13
N THR A 148 13.00 13.46 -13.26
CA THR A 148 13.22 12.21 -13.99
C THR A 148 14.70 11.95 -14.28
N ASP A 149 15.48 13.01 -14.45
CA ASP A 149 16.93 12.93 -14.72
C ASP A 149 17.74 12.50 -13.49
N LYS A 150 17.35 12.94 -12.29
CA LYS A 150 17.99 12.55 -11.02
C LYS A 150 17.63 11.12 -10.63
N LEU A 151 16.42 10.66 -10.94
CA LEU A 151 16.01 9.26 -10.76
C LEU A 151 16.72 8.32 -11.74
N ARG A 152 16.91 8.73 -13.01
CA ARG A 152 17.66 7.96 -14.01
C ARG A 152 19.14 7.82 -13.66
N SER A 153 19.77 8.83 -13.06
CA SER A 153 21.18 8.78 -12.66
C SER A 153 21.43 7.84 -11.47
N LEU A 154 20.45 7.68 -10.57
CA LEU A 154 20.52 6.72 -9.45
C LEU A 154 20.37 5.27 -9.91
N VAL A 155 19.63 4.99 -10.98
CA VAL A 155 19.47 3.64 -11.54
C VAL A 155 20.67 3.22 -12.39
N LYS A 156 21.38 4.17 -13.02
CA LYS A 156 22.57 3.89 -13.84
C LYS A 156 23.87 3.63 -13.06
N LYS A 157 23.90 3.85 -11.74
CA LYS A 157 25.02 3.41 -10.89
C LYS A 157 24.80 1.95 -10.46
N ARG A 158 24.97 1.05 -11.41
CA ARG A 158 25.32 -0.36 -11.18
C ARG A 158 26.32 -0.76 -12.23
#